data_AF-A0A3A0CMY9-F1
#
_entry.id   AF-A0A3A0CMY9-F1
#
_cell.length_a   1.000
_cell.length_b   1.000
_cell.length_c   1.000
_cell.angle_alpha   90.00
_cell.angle_beta   90.00
_cell.angle_gamma   90.00
#
_symmetry.space_group_name_H-M   'P 1'
#
loop_
_entity.id
_entity.type
_entity.pdbx_description
1 polymer ?
#
loop_
_entity_poly.entity_id
_entity_poly.type
_entity_poly.pdbx_seq_one_letter_code
_entity_poly.pdbx_strand_id
1 'polypeptide(L)'
;MCNDSRKSEPEPVAPVKKCCTRLLAQSPRLVLAAIAFGSNGIAHAQTGTFLDRQWPSDLRIADYNVNWDSIFPDNDPNNHSFRCCNKVAEFRRLIAAINPDIMTLQEINGSRPVSDVTAIFNDVLPLPGGASWHGAIGYNNVTVSRWPLSMIATQTTPAGDLPRVMVLVDLPNDRFARDLYIINEHFKCCSGATNDNRRQKQADSIIAWLRDARTAGGSITLPTGTPMLVLGDLNIVGSLAPLNTVLCGDISNNTTYGPDSPPDWDASCSTDVHPLHNLVGPADYTWREDGSGFDPGRLDYAIYTDTAINAAKKLVLNTVTMTTSELAANGLQQYDVVLSPPGGYDHLPLVIDFRLTVPVPANGDVNLDAAVNGGDIDWFVRLITTGPANDPLRIAKGDFSGNGLVDAADISGFVSALIGM
;
A
#
# COMPACT_ATOMS: atom_id res chain seq x y z
N MET A 1 -3.37 0.18 -24.01
CA MET A 1 -4.39 0.90 -24.81
C MET A 1 -5.74 0.77 -24.10
N CYS A 2 -6.35 1.86 -23.63
CA CYS A 2 -7.81 1.89 -23.54
C CYS A 2 -8.33 1.95 -24.98
N ASN A 3 -8.60 0.78 -25.57
CA ASN A 3 -8.91 0.63 -26.99
C ASN A 3 -10.37 1.04 -27.24
N ASP A 4 -10.60 2.32 -27.55
CA ASP A 4 -11.84 2.76 -28.19
C ASP A 4 -11.75 2.45 -29.69
N SER A 5 -12.04 1.20 -30.05
CA SER A 5 -12.38 0.84 -31.42
C SER A 5 -13.23 -0.43 -31.47
N ARG A 6 -14.54 -0.25 -31.74
CA ARG A 6 -15.25 -0.92 -32.85
C ARG A 6 -16.74 -0.53 -32.90
N LYS A 7 -17.11 0.11 -34.01
CA LYS A 7 -18.46 0.15 -34.57
C LYS A 7 -18.79 -1.24 -35.16
N SER A 8 -19.90 -1.85 -34.76
CA SER A 8 -20.90 -2.57 -35.58
C SER A 8 -21.72 -3.55 -34.72
N GLU A 9 -23.02 -3.32 -34.62
CA GLU A 9 -24.02 -4.24 -34.03
C GLU A 9 -24.13 -5.55 -34.84
N PRO A 10 -24.57 -6.66 -34.21
CA PRO A 10 -25.98 -7.05 -34.40
C PRO A 10 -26.69 -7.62 -33.14
N GLU A 11 -28.02 -7.63 -33.27
CA GLU A 11 -29.11 -8.03 -32.36
C GLU A 11 -29.11 -9.48 -31.79
N PRO A 12 -29.97 -9.79 -30.78
CA PRO A 12 -29.76 -10.85 -29.80
C PRO A 12 -30.44 -12.19 -30.13
N VAL A 13 -29.86 -13.29 -29.64
CA VAL A 13 -30.53 -14.59 -29.52
C VAL A 13 -30.26 -15.17 -28.12
N ALA A 14 -31.33 -15.57 -27.44
CA ALA A 14 -31.35 -16.35 -26.20
C ALA A 14 -32.48 -17.39 -26.30
N PRO A 15 -32.65 -18.36 -25.38
CA PRO A 15 -31.67 -19.15 -24.62
C PRO A 15 -31.98 -20.67 -24.69
N VAL A 16 -31.10 -21.55 -24.15
CA VAL A 16 -31.51 -22.92 -23.78
C VAL A 16 -30.98 -23.29 -22.38
N LYS A 17 -31.93 -23.65 -21.51
CA LYS A 17 -31.75 -24.24 -20.17
C LYS A 17 -31.58 -25.77 -20.24
N LYS A 18 -30.81 -26.34 -19.30
CA LYS A 18 -31.04 -27.59 -18.53
C LYS A 18 -29.78 -27.82 -17.65
N CYS A 19 -29.80 -27.72 -16.32
CA CYS A 19 -30.45 -28.54 -15.29
C CYS A 19 -29.93 -29.99 -15.22
N CYS A 20 -29.07 -30.32 -14.25
CA CYS A 20 -29.24 -31.41 -13.26
C CYS A 20 -27.99 -31.67 -12.37
N THR A 21 -28.13 -31.34 -11.08
CA THR A 21 -27.94 -32.14 -9.85
C THR A 21 -26.79 -33.15 -9.65
N ARG A 22 -25.93 -32.78 -8.67
CA ARG A 22 -25.20 -33.52 -7.59
C ARG A 22 -25.07 -35.06 -7.62
N LEU A 23 -23.86 -35.53 -7.28
CA LEU A 23 -23.65 -36.52 -6.21
C LEU A 23 -22.29 -36.33 -5.52
N LEU A 24 -22.33 -36.35 -4.19
CA LEU A 24 -21.22 -36.21 -3.24
C LEU A 24 -20.53 -37.56 -3.02
N ALA A 25 -19.20 -37.56 -2.89
CA ALA A 25 -18.46 -38.65 -2.26
C ALA A 25 -17.53 -38.05 -1.20
N GLN A 26 -17.79 -38.40 0.06
CA GLN A 26 -16.98 -38.06 1.23
C GLN A 26 -15.82 -39.06 1.36
N SER A 27 -14.63 -38.57 1.71
CA SER A 27 -13.48 -39.40 2.11
C SER A 27 -12.99 -38.95 3.50
N PRO A 28 -12.43 -39.84 4.33
CA PRO A 28 -12.25 -39.59 5.76
C PRO A 28 -11.06 -38.69 6.05
N ARG A 29 -11.27 -37.78 7.01
CA ARG A 29 -10.29 -36.82 7.55
C ARG A 29 -9.24 -37.54 8.40
N LEU A 30 -7.97 -37.36 8.04
CA LEU A 30 -6.84 -37.60 8.94
C LEU A 30 -6.64 -36.32 9.77
N VAL A 31 -6.92 -36.37 11.07
CA VAL A 31 -6.69 -35.24 11.99
C VAL A 31 -5.32 -35.43 12.62
N LEU A 32 -4.31 -34.68 12.13
CA LEU A 32 -3.08 -34.44 12.87
C LEU A 32 -3.32 -33.27 13.81
N ALA A 33 -3.31 -33.53 15.12
CA ALA A 33 -3.33 -32.48 16.13
C ALA A 33 -1.94 -31.82 16.19
N ALA A 34 -1.83 -30.59 15.68
CA ALA A 34 -0.69 -29.72 15.94
C ALA A 34 -0.93 -28.99 17.27
N ILE A 35 0.03 -29.11 18.18
CA ILE A 35 0.06 -28.39 19.45
C ILE A 35 0.29 -26.90 19.14
N ALA A 36 -0.70 -26.07 19.43
CA ALA A 36 -0.62 -24.62 19.26
C ALA A 36 0.11 -23.99 20.48
N PHE A 37 1.31 -23.47 20.25
CA PHE A 37 1.87 -22.45 21.12
C PHE A 37 1.39 -21.08 20.59
N GLY A 38 0.78 -20.30 21.48
CA GLY A 38 0.21 -19.00 21.16
C GLY A 38 1.29 -17.97 20.85
N SER A 39 1.26 -17.45 19.63
CA SER A 39 1.75 -16.13 19.27
C SER A 39 0.70 -15.51 18.36
N ASN A 40 0.15 -14.37 18.77
CA ASN A 40 -0.84 -13.61 18.04
C ASN A 40 -0.30 -13.18 16.66
N GLY A 41 -1.08 -13.42 15.61
CA GLY A 41 -0.77 -13.07 14.23
C GLY A 41 -0.19 -14.25 13.46
N ILE A 42 -0.94 -14.77 12.49
CA ILE A 42 -0.41 -15.72 11.50
C ILE A 42 0.60 -14.93 10.66
N ALA A 43 1.86 -14.91 11.07
CA ALA A 43 2.94 -14.49 10.19
C ALA A 43 2.92 -15.44 8.98
N HIS A 44 2.86 -14.90 7.77
CA HIS A 44 3.03 -15.72 6.56
C HIS A 44 4.35 -16.47 6.69
N ALA A 45 4.32 -17.79 6.49
CA ALA A 45 5.51 -18.62 6.56
C ALA A 45 6.54 -18.11 5.54
N GLN A 46 7.76 -17.84 5.99
CA GLN A 46 8.86 -17.45 5.10
C GLN A 46 9.04 -18.54 4.05
N THR A 47 9.01 -18.14 2.78
CA THR A 47 9.12 -19.03 1.62
C THR A 47 10.57 -19.36 1.27
N GLY A 48 11.52 -18.59 1.83
CA GLY A 48 12.94 -18.60 1.48
C GLY A 48 13.25 -17.87 0.16
N THR A 49 12.31 -17.08 -0.37
CA THR A 49 12.43 -16.43 -1.69
C THR A 49 12.61 -14.92 -1.60
N PHE A 50 12.87 -14.28 -2.75
CA PHE A 50 12.99 -12.83 -2.83
C PHE A 50 11.70 -12.10 -2.41
N LEU A 51 10.53 -12.75 -2.41
CA LEU A 51 9.26 -12.10 -2.06
C LEU A 51 9.04 -11.98 -0.54
N ASP A 52 9.76 -12.76 0.27
CA ASP A 52 9.66 -12.66 1.73
C ASP A 52 10.03 -11.25 2.21
N ARG A 53 9.42 -10.78 3.31
CA ARG A 53 9.87 -9.52 3.93
C ARG A 53 11.32 -9.66 4.37
N GLN A 54 12.10 -8.59 4.30
CA GLN A 54 13.43 -8.62 4.88
C GLN A 54 13.32 -8.87 6.39
N TRP A 55 12.51 -8.07 7.10
CA TRP A 55 12.16 -8.31 8.50
C TRP A 55 10.65 -8.50 8.66
N PRO A 56 10.18 -9.42 9.53
CA PRO A 56 8.74 -9.60 9.78
C PRO A 56 8.02 -8.33 10.28
N SER A 57 8.78 -7.39 10.87
CA SER A 57 8.28 -6.11 11.39
C SER A 57 8.14 -5.03 10.31
N ASP A 58 8.67 -5.22 9.11
CA ASP A 58 8.57 -4.22 8.05
C ASP A 58 7.11 -4.06 7.61
N LEU A 59 6.73 -2.80 7.34
CA LEU A 59 5.40 -2.44 6.84
C LEU A 59 5.36 -2.66 5.33
N ARG A 60 4.64 -3.70 4.88
CA ARG A 60 4.52 -3.98 3.44
C ARG A 60 3.36 -3.23 2.83
N ILE A 61 3.66 -2.39 1.86
CA ILE A 61 2.67 -1.72 1.03
C ILE A 61 2.82 -2.24 -0.40
N ALA A 62 1.69 -2.58 -1.01
CA ALA A 62 1.64 -2.96 -2.42
C ALA A 62 0.76 -1.98 -3.21
N ASP A 63 1.12 -1.74 -4.46
CA ASP A 63 0.36 -0.90 -5.38
C ASP A 63 0.11 -1.66 -6.68
N TYR A 64 -1.12 -1.58 -7.22
CA TYR A 64 -1.45 -2.26 -8.47
C TYR A 64 -2.63 -1.63 -9.21
N ASN A 65 -2.40 -1.11 -10.42
CA ASN A 65 -3.46 -0.89 -11.39
C ASN A 65 -3.90 -2.27 -11.94
N VAL A 66 -5.10 -2.69 -11.59
CA VAL A 66 -5.54 -4.08 -11.86
C VAL A 66 -6.15 -4.28 -13.24
N ASN A 67 -6.25 -3.25 -14.07
CA ASN A 67 -7.16 -3.18 -15.22
C ASN A 67 -8.63 -3.24 -14.80
N TRP A 68 -9.43 -2.26 -15.23
CA TRP A 68 -10.85 -2.06 -14.89
C TRP A 68 -11.61 -3.29 -14.35
N ASP A 69 -11.77 -3.39 -13.03
CA ASP A 69 -12.49 -4.47 -12.33
C ASP A 69 -12.13 -5.92 -12.75
N SER A 70 -10.93 -6.16 -13.27
CA SER A 70 -10.52 -7.50 -13.72
C SER A 70 -10.51 -8.53 -12.57
N ILE A 71 -10.35 -8.07 -11.34
CA ILE A 71 -10.29 -8.87 -10.11
C ILE A 71 -11.66 -9.38 -9.64
N PHE A 72 -12.74 -9.05 -10.36
CA PHE A 72 -14.10 -9.49 -10.08
C PHE A 72 -14.62 -10.50 -11.13
N PRO A 73 -15.56 -11.39 -10.75
CA PRO A 73 -16.13 -12.37 -11.68
C PRO A 73 -16.78 -11.72 -12.90
N ASP A 74 -16.77 -12.41 -14.05
CA ASP A 74 -17.33 -11.87 -15.31
C ASP A 74 -18.80 -11.47 -15.23
N ASN A 75 -19.59 -12.18 -14.42
CA ASN A 75 -21.01 -11.95 -14.25
C ASN A 75 -21.35 -10.92 -13.15
N ASP A 76 -20.35 -10.24 -12.59
CA ASP A 76 -20.58 -9.19 -11.60
C ASP A 76 -21.18 -7.94 -12.29
N PRO A 77 -22.39 -7.50 -11.89
CA PRO A 77 -23.06 -6.36 -12.51
C PRO A 77 -22.39 -5.01 -12.23
N ASN A 78 -21.48 -4.95 -11.26
CA ASN A 78 -20.75 -3.73 -10.91
C ASN A 78 -19.48 -3.53 -11.77
N ASN A 79 -19.14 -4.48 -12.65
CA ASN A 79 -17.97 -4.38 -13.51
C ASN A 79 -18.05 -3.16 -14.44
N HIS A 80 -16.96 -2.41 -14.51
CA HIS A 80 -16.80 -1.31 -15.44
C HIS A 80 -16.82 -1.79 -16.91
N SER A 81 -17.31 -0.96 -17.82
CA SER A 81 -17.39 -1.29 -19.25
C SER A 81 -16.04 -1.40 -19.96
N PHE A 82 -14.98 -0.85 -19.37
CA PHE A 82 -13.60 -0.95 -19.89
C PHE A 82 -12.85 -2.19 -19.43
N ARG A 83 -13.47 -3.02 -18.59
CA ARG A 83 -12.91 -4.30 -18.16
C ARG A 83 -12.55 -5.18 -19.35
N CYS A 84 -11.32 -5.67 -19.41
CA CYS A 84 -10.88 -6.49 -20.54
C CYS A 84 -10.88 -8.01 -20.27
N CYS A 85 -10.77 -8.45 -19.02
CA CYS A 85 -10.58 -9.86 -18.69
C CYS A 85 -10.96 -10.22 -17.25
N ASN A 86 -10.99 -11.53 -16.97
CA ASN A 86 -11.19 -12.10 -15.64
C ASN A 86 -9.85 -12.54 -15.05
N LYS A 87 -9.48 -11.94 -13.91
CA LYS A 87 -8.24 -12.20 -13.17
C LYS A 87 -8.47 -12.52 -11.71
N VAL A 88 -9.68 -12.99 -11.37
CA VAL A 88 -10.04 -13.32 -9.98
C VAL A 88 -9.05 -14.31 -9.36
N ALA A 89 -8.68 -15.37 -10.08
CA ALA A 89 -7.84 -16.43 -9.52
C ALA A 89 -6.38 -15.98 -9.40
N GLU A 90 -5.88 -15.28 -10.41
CA GLU A 90 -4.55 -14.68 -10.49
C GLU A 90 -4.36 -13.66 -9.37
N PHE A 91 -5.27 -12.70 -9.24
CA PHE A 91 -5.22 -11.67 -8.21
C PHE A 91 -5.25 -12.28 -6.80
N ARG A 92 -6.08 -13.31 -6.56
CA ARG A 92 -6.09 -14.03 -5.27
C ARG A 92 -4.76 -14.70 -4.95
N ARG A 93 -4.08 -15.29 -5.93
CA ARG A 93 -2.72 -15.85 -5.73
C ARG A 93 -1.70 -14.74 -5.45
N LEU A 94 -1.77 -13.64 -6.21
CA LEU A 94 -0.88 -12.50 -6.01
C LEU A 94 -1.01 -11.91 -4.61
N ILE A 95 -2.22 -11.61 -4.13
CA ILE A 95 -2.37 -11.03 -2.79
C ILE A 95 -1.97 -12.01 -1.69
N ALA A 96 -2.21 -13.32 -1.86
CA ALA A 96 -1.76 -14.33 -0.92
C ALA A 96 -0.23 -14.34 -0.80
N ALA A 97 0.47 -14.32 -1.94
CA ALA A 97 1.93 -14.35 -2.01
C ALA A 97 2.59 -13.03 -1.57
N ILE A 98 2.06 -11.89 -2.03
CA ILE A 98 2.53 -10.56 -1.64
C ILE A 98 2.32 -10.36 -0.14
N ASN A 99 1.17 -10.82 0.38
CA ASN A 99 0.77 -10.67 1.77
C ASN A 99 0.99 -9.23 2.28
N PRO A 100 0.32 -8.23 1.67
CA PRO A 100 0.49 -6.84 2.06
C PRO A 100 -0.07 -6.57 3.47
N ASP A 101 0.36 -5.46 4.05
CA ASP A 101 -0.31 -4.84 5.19
C ASP A 101 -1.29 -3.75 4.72
N ILE A 102 -0.93 -3.05 3.65
CA ILE A 102 -1.75 -2.06 2.96
C ILE A 102 -1.63 -2.29 1.46
N MET A 103 -2.73 -2.18 0.71
CA MET A 103 -2.71 -2.25 -0.75
C MET A 103 -3.49 -1.09 -1.37
N THR A 104 -2.87 -0.42 -2.34
CA THR A 104 -3.52 0.57 -3.20
C THR A 104 -3.83 -0.04 -4.56
N LEU A 105 -5.05 0.20 -5.03
CA LEU A 105 -5.55 -0.30 -6.31
C LEU A 105 -6.05 0.87 -7.15
N GLN A 106 -5.82 0.81 -8.46
CA GLN A 106 -6.40 1.69 -9.45
C GLN A 106 -7.28 0.89 -10.43
N GLU A 107 -8.13 1.61 -11.16
CA GLU A 107 -9.11 1.02 -12.10
C GLU A 107 -10.13 0.10 -11.44
N ILE A 108 -10.58 0.48 -10.24
CA ILE A 108 -11.81 -0.08 -9.68
C ILE A 108 -12.98 0.81 -10.10
N ASN A 109 -14.13 0.26 -10.47
CA ASN A 109 -15.29 1.10 -10.76
C ASN A 109 -15.68 1.94 -9.54
N GLY A 110 -15.68 3.27 -9.68
CA GLY A 110 -15.99 4.18 -8.57
C GLY A 110 -17.41 4.11 -8.02
N SER A 111 -18.32 3.46 -8.73
CA SER A 111 -19.67 3.20 -8.24
C SER A 111 -19.77 1.91 -7.40
N ARG A 112 -18.70 1.10 -7.38
CA ARG A 112 -18.68 -0.17 -6.64
C ARG A 112 -18.59 0.09 -5.13
N PRO A 113 -19.34 -0.66 -4.30
CA PRO A 113 -19.14 -0.66 -2.86
C PRO A 113 -17.72 -1.10 -2.49
N VAL A 114 -17.00 -0.31 -1.70
CA VAL A 114 -15.64 -0.66 -1.25
C VAL A 114 -15.61 -1.99 -0.47
N SER A 115 -16.74 -2.38 0.14
CA SER A 115 -16.90 -3.68 0.78
C SER A 115 -16.63 -4.86 -0.16
N ASP A 116 -16.96 -4.75 -1.44
CA ASP A 116 -16.70 -5.80 -2.44
C ASP A 116 -15.20 -6.05 -2.60
N VAL A 117 -14.39 -4.98 -2.56
CA VAL A 117 -12.92 -5.09 -2.62
C VAL A 117 -12.40 -5.69 -1.32
N THR A 118 -12.79 -5.16 -0.15
CA THR A 118 -12.31 -5.67 1.15
C THR A 118 -12.70 -7.12 1.40
N ALA A 119 -13.82 -7.60 0.84
CA ALA A 119 -14.24 -8.99 0.93
C ALA A 119 -13.23 -9.95 0.29
N ILE A 120 -12.53 -9.54 -0.77
CA ILE A 120 -11.45 -10.33 -1.38
C ILE A 120 -10.30 -10.52 -0.37
N PHE A 121 -9.90 -9.44 0.30
CA PHE A 121 -8.82 -9.48 1.29
C PHE A 121 -9.22 -10.25 2.56
N ASN A 122 -10.45 -10.08 3.04
CA ASN A 122 -11.00 -10.84 4.17
C ASN A 122 -11.03 -12.35 3.91
N ASP A 123 -11.29 -12.76 2.66
CA ASP A 123 -11.30 -14.16 2.26
C ASP A 123 -9.88 -14.73 2.13
N VAL A 124 -8.98 -14.02 1.45
CA VAL A 124 -7.64 -14.54 1.14
C VAL A 124 -6.64 -14.37 2.28
N LEU A 125 -6.74 -13.28 3.05
CA LEU A 125 -5.86 -12.91 4.15
C LEU A 125 -6.68 -12.59 5.41
N PRO A 126 -7.41 -13.56 5.98
CA PRO A 126 -8.25 -13.31 7.15
C PRO A 126 -7.43 -12.76 8.32
N LEU A 127 -7.97 -11.74 9.00
CA LEU A 127 -7.31 -11.13 10.15
C LEU A 127 -7.61 -11.91 11.44
N PRO A 128 -6.69 -11.87 12.43
CA PRO A 128 -6.91 -12.50 13.73
C PRO A 128 -8.20 -12.03 14.41
N GLY A 129 -8.80 -12.91 15.22
CA GLY A 129 -9.98 -12.58 16.02
C GLY A 129 -11.26 -12.30 15.19
N GLY A 130 -11.25 -12.62 13.89
CA GLY A 130 -12.38 -12.32 13.00
C GLY A 130 -12.50 -10.85 12.63
N ALA A 131 -11.42 -10.07 12.80
CA ALA A 131 -11.37 -8.69 12.31
C ALA A 131 -11.47 -8.64 10.78
N SER A 132 -11.89 -7.48 10.27
CA SER A 132 -12.05 -7.24 8.84
C SER A 132 -11.03 -6.20 8.35
N TRP A 133 -10.57 -6.38 7.13
CA TRP A 133 -9.86 -5.34 6.38
C TRP A 133 -10.73 -4.10 6.21
N HIS A 134 -10.07 -2.95 6.23
CA HIS A 134 -10.67 -1.64 6.04
C HIS A 134 -10.42 -1.16 4.61
N GLY A 135 -11.34 -0.38 4.07
CA GLY A 135 -11.21 0.13 2.71
C GLY A 135 -11.82 1.52 2.53
N ALA A 136 -11.18 2.32 1.68
CA ALA A 136 -11.70 3.60 1.21
C ALA A 136 -11.61 3.66 -0.31
N ILE A 137 -12.62 4.25 -0.95
CA ILE A 137 -12.68 4.44 -2.41
C ILE A 137 -12.85 5.91 -2.75
N GLY A 138 -12.23 6.34 -3.83
CA GLY A 138 -12.38 7.68 -4.38
C GLY A 138 -12.08 7.66 -5.87
N TYR A 139 -13.05 8.09 -6.68
CA TYR A 139 -13.03 7.89 -8.12
C TYR A 139 -12.76 6.42 -8.46
N ASN A 140 -11.66 6.07 -9.11
CA ASN A 140 -11.31 4.69 -9.45
C ASN A 140 -10.15 4.12 -8.61
N ASN A 141 -9.82 4.77 -7.51
CA ASN A 141 -8.76 4.41 -6.59
C ASN A 141 -9.33 3.80 -5.32
N VAL A 142 -8.75 2.69 -4.86
CA VAL A 142 -9.11 2.04 -3.60
C VAL A 142 -7.88 1.82 -2.74
N THR A 143 -7.94 2.22 -1.48
CA THR A 143 -6.92 1.85 -0.48
C THR A 143 -7.53 0.83 0.47
N VAL A 144 -6.84 -0.30 0.67
CA VAL A 144 -7.26 -1.39 1.56
C VAL A 144 -6.18 -1.61 2.62
N SER A 145 -6.55 -1.74 3.88
CA SER A 145 -5.62 -1.79 5.01
C SER A 145 -6.04 -2.82 6.07
N ARG A 146 -5.06 -3.46 6.71
CA ARG A 146 -5.28 -4.28 7.91
C ARG A 146 -5.79 -3.46 9.10
N TRP A 147 -5.59 -2.15 9.08
CA TRP A 147 -5.92 -1.24 10.17
C TRP A 147 -6.92 -0.16 9.77
N PRO A 148 -7.61 0.47 10.75
CA PRO A 148 -8.61 1.50 10.48
C PRO A 148 -8.09 2.66 9.62
N LEU A 149 -9.00 3.23 8.86
CA LEU A 149 -8.75 4.40 8.01
C LEU A 149 -9.48 5.61 8.58
N SER A 150 -8.78 6.74 8.67
CA SER A 150 -9.32 8.03 9.05
C SER A 150 -8.86 9.11 8.06
N MET A 151 -9.27 10.37 8.29
CA MET A 151 -8.94 11.52 7.41
C MET A 151 -9.18 11.23 5.92
N ILE A 152 -10.26 10.51 5.62
CA ILE A 152 -10.58 10.08 4.26
C ILE A 152 -11.04 11.29 3.45
N ALA A 153 -10.33 11.58 2.37
CA ALA A 153 -10.68 12.65 1.43
C ALA A 153 -10.55 12.15 -0.02
N THR A 154 -11.39 12.68 -0.91
CA THR A 154 -11.39 12.28 -2.33
C THR A 154 -11.00 13.40 -3.29
N GLN A 155 -10.78 14.59 -2.76
CA GLN A 155 -10.26 15.74 -3.50
C GLN A 155 -9.34 16.57 -2.60
N THR A 156 -8.32 17.15 -3.23
CA THR A 156 -7.48 18.19 -2.64
C THR A 156 -8.22 19.52 -2.62
N THR A 157 -7.75 20.46 -1.79
CA THR A 157 -8.20 21.85 -1.81
C THR A 157 -6.98 22.77 -1.97
N PRO A 158 -6.83 23.49 -3.09
CA PRO A 158 -7.70 23.50 -4.29
C PRO A 158 -7.68 22.17 -5.05
N ALA A 159 -8.78 21.86 -5.74
CA ALA A 159 -8.93 20.60 -6.47
C ALA A 159 -7.96 20.47 -7.67
N GLY A 160 -7.46 19.25 -7.89
CA GLY A 160 -6.69 18.87 -9.07
C GLY A 160 -7.56 18.63 -10.32
N ASP A 161 -7.08 17.76 -11.22
CA ASP A 161 -7.84 17.37 -12.42
C ASP A 161 -8.85 16.25 -12.16
N LEU A 162 -8.38 15.12 -11.61
CA LEU A 162 -9.21 13.96 -11.28
C LEU A 162 -9.34 13.79 -9.75
N PRO A 163 -10.47 13.28 -9.25
CA PRO A 163 -10.56 12.83 -7.86
C PRO A 163 -9.71 11.57 -7.64
N ARG A 164 -9.49 11.23 -6.37
CA ARG A 164 -8.57 10.19 -5.89
C ARG A 164 -9.05 9.68 -4.54
N VAL A 165 -8.26 8.85 -3.84
CA VAL A 165 -8.51 8.57 -2.41
C VAL A 165 -7.28 8.87 -1.58
N MET A 166 -7.47 9.60 -0.49
CA MET A 166 -6.45 9.95 0.48
C MET A 166 -6.89 9.52 1.86
N VAL A 167 -6.02 8.86 2.63
CA VAL A 167 -6.36 8.27 3.93
C VAL A 167 -5.20 8.36 4.90
N LEU A 168 -5.51 8.51 6.18
CA LEU A 168 -4.59 8.22 7.28
C LEU A 168 -4.85 6.80 7.78
N VAL A 169 -3.83 5.95 7.75
CA VAL A 169 -3.89 4.58 8.27
C VAL A 169 -3.43 4.58 9.72
N ASP A 170 -4.32 4.18 10.64
CA ASP A 170 -4.07 4.06 12.07
C ASP A 170 -3.13 2.86 12.35
N LEU A 171 -1.82 3.11 12.43
CA LEU A 171 -0.83 2.06 12.56
C LEU A 171 -0.67 1.61 14.03
N PRO A 172 -0.27 0.35 14.31
CA PRO A 172 -0.05 -0.09 15.68
C PRO A 172 1.00 0.75 16.40
N ASN A 173 0.57 1.46 17.45
CA ASN A 173 1.42 2.39 18.22
C ASN A 173 2.62 1.72 18.91
N ASP A 174 2.57 0.41 19.14
CA ASP A 174 3.68 -0.39 19.68
C ASP A 174 4.83 -0.57 18.67
N ARG A 175 4.52 -0.44 17.37
CA ARG A 175 5.45 -0.59 16.25
C ARG A 175 5.74 0.71 15.52
N PHE A 176 4.79 1.64 15.47
CA PHE A 176 4.87 2.87 14.69
C PHE A 176 4.54 4.08 15.56
N ALA A 177 5.48 5.02 15.67
CA ALA A 177 5.31 6.27 16.43
C ALA A 177 4.28 7.24 15.81
N ARG A 178 3.98 7.00 14.53
CA ARG A 178 3.15 7.83 13.68
C ARG A 178 2.37 6.91 12.74
N ASP A 179 1.12 7.30 12.51
CA ASP A 179 0.28 6.80 11.43
C ASP A 179 0.87 7.14 10.06
N LEU A 180 0.33 6.51 9.03
CA LEU A 180 0.80 6.67 7.65
C LEU A 180 -0.27 7.36 6.81
N TYR A 181 0.07 8.47 6.17
CA TYR A 181 -0.83 9.15 5.24
C TYR A 181 -0.56 8.72 3.79
N ILE A 182 -1.59 8.23 3.10
CA ILE A 182 -1.52 7.72 1.73
C ILE A 182 -2.38 8.60 0.83
N ILE A 183 -1.82 8.98 -0.32
CA ILE A 183 -2.50 9.57 -1.47
C ILE A 183 -2.41 8.55 -2.60
N ASN A 184 -3.48 7.77 -2.82
CA ASN A 184 -3.56 6.81 -3.92
C ASN A 184 -4.04 7.53 -5.18
N GLU A 185 -3.17 7.61 -6.17
CA GLU A 185 -3.36 8.37 -7.40
C GLU A 185 -3.61 7.49 -8.62
N HIS A 186 -4.42 8.00 -9.54
CA HIS A 186 -4.48 7.55 -10.92
C HIS A 186 -4.50 8.81 -11.79
N PHE A 187 -3.34 9.20 -12.28
CA PHE A 187 -3.19 10.41 -13.09
C PHE A 187 -3.86 10.26 -14.44
N LYS A 188 -4.16 11.41 -15.05
CA LYS A 188 -4.72 11.43 -16.39
C LYS A 188 -3.85 10.63 -17.35
N CYS A 189 -4.41 9.54 -17.89
CA CYS A 189 -3.75 8.70 -18.87
C CYS A 189 -3.31 9.45 -20.14
N CYS A 190 -2.53 8.71 -20.91
CA CYS A 190 -2.40 8.90 -22.35
C CYS A 190 -1.53 10.10 -22.74
N SER A 191 -0.91 10.02 -23.93
CA SER A 191 0.02 11.05 -24.41
C SER A 191 -0.67 12.35 -24.81
N GLY A 192 0.14 13.37 -25.09
CA GLY A 192 -0.30 14.65 -25.66
C GLY A 192 -0.34 15.79 -24.65
N ALA A 193 -0.06 17.01 -25.12
CA ALA A 193 0.11 18.21 -24.29
C ALA A 193 -1.11 18.53 -23.41
N THR A 194 -2.33 18.29 -23.90
CA THR A 194 -3.55 18.49 -23.09
C THR A 194 -3.58 17.57 -21.88
N ASN A 195 -3.23 16.30 -22.03
CA ASN A 195 -3.20 15.35 -20.93
C ASN A 195 -2.02 15.61 -20.00
N ASP A 196 -0.90 16.09 -20.54
CA ASP A 196 0.27 16.51 -19.77
C ASP A 196 -0.06 17.67 -18.82
N ASN A 197 -0.76 18.70 -19.31
CA ASN A 197 -1.25 19.81 -18.48
C ASN A 197 -2.22 19.34 -17.38
N ARG A 198 -3.01 18.30 -17.66
CA ARG A 198 -3.92 17.71 -16.66
C ARG A 198 -3.16 16.97 -15.57
N ARG A 199 -2.12 16.21 -15.93
CA ARG A 199 -1.19 15.59 -14.96
C ARG A 199 -0.47 16.64 -14.14
N GLN A 200 -0.01 17.73 -14.76
CA GLN A 200 0.61 18.84 -14.05
C GLN A 200 -0.36 19.47 -13.03
N LYS A 201 -1.63 19.67 -13.40
CA LYS A 201 -2.66 20.14 -12.47
C LYS A 201 -2.87 19.18 -11.28
N GLN A 202 -2.79 17.86 -11.51
CA GLN A 202 -2.86 16.88 -10.42
C GLN A 202 -1.64 17.00 -9.51
N ALA A 203 -0.43 17.07 -10.08
CA ALA A 203 0.82 17.23 -9.34
C ALA A 203 0.86 18.50 -8.47
N ASP A 204 0.52 19.67 -9.04
CA ASP A 204 0.44 20.93 -8.30
C ASP A 204 -0.54 20.83 -7.12
N SER A 205 -1.69 20.19 -7.34
CA SER A 205 -2.70 20.02 -6.29
C SER A 205 -2.26 19.09 -5.16
N ILE A 206 -1.42 18.09 -5.44
CA ILE A 206 -0.84 17.21 -4.42
C ILE A 206 0.12 18.01 -3.55
N ILE A 207 1.01 18.81 -4.15
CA ILE A 207 1.99 19.59 -3.39
C ILE A 207 1.31 20.65 -2.52
N ALA A 208 0.27 21.31 -3.04
CA ALA A 208 -0.54 22.22 -2.25
C ALA A 208 -1.17 21.52 -1.03
N TRP A 209 -1.67 20.29 -1.23
CA TRP A 209 -2.28 19.48 -0.18
C TRP A 209 -1.28 18.98 0.86
N LEU A 210 -0.11 18.52 0.42
CA LEU A 210 0.97 18.09 1.32
C LEU A 210 1.51 19.28 2.15
N ARG A 211 1.62 20.47 1.54
CA ARG A 211 1.96 21.70 2.26
C ARG A 211 0.91 22.03 3.33
N ASP A 212 -0.37 21.91 2.99
CA ASP A 212 -1.49 22.10 3.93
C ASP A 212 -1.42 21.08 5.08
N ALA A 213 -1.15 19.80 4.79
CA ALA A 213 -0.96 18.75 5.77
C ALA A 213 0.12 19.07 6.82
N ARG A 214 1.18 19.77 6.42
CA ARG A 214 2.28 20.19 7.30
C ARG A 214 2.04 21.52 8.01
N THR A 215 0.93 22.21 7.72
CA THR A 215 0.63 23.55 8.25
C THR A 215 -0.63 23.52 9.10
N ALA A 216 -0.50 23.88 10.39
CA ALA A 216 -1.64 23.89 11.30
C ALA A 216 -2.73 24.90 10.87
N GLY A 217 -4.00 24.47 10.96
CA GLY A 217 -5.17 25.32 10.69
C GLY A 217 -5.66 25.29 9.23
N GLY A 218 -5.08 24.41 8.40
CA GLY A 218 -5.49 24.12 7.03
C GLY A 218 -6.75 23.25 6.90
N SER A 219 -6.96 22.69 5.70
CA SER A 219 -8.01 21.69 5.44
C SER A 219 -7.69 20.35 6.11
N ILE A 220 -6.41 20.03 6.20
CA ILE A 220 -5.87 18.92 6.98
C ILE A 220 -4.66 19.37 7.79
N THR A 221 -4.37 18.68 8.88
CA THR A 221 -3.14 18.88 9.65
C THR A 221 -2.69 17.53 10.18
N LEU A 222 -1.46 17.14 9.85
CA LEU A 222 -0.83 15.92 10.32
C LEU A 222 0.20 16.26 11.42
N PRO A 223 0.39 15.39 12.42
CA PRO A 223 1.51 15.50 13.35
C PRO A 223 2.85 15.56 12.61
N THR A 224 3.77 16.38 13.11
CA THR A 224 5.12 16.45 12.53
C THR A 224 5.79 15.07 12.52
N GLY A 225 6.42 14.75 11.39
CA GLY A 225 7.08 13.48 11.15
C GLY A 225 6.14 12.34 10.77
N THR A 226 4.84 12.60 10.51
CA THR A 226 3.94 11.60 9.91
C THR A 226 4.44 11.25 8.50
N PRO A 227 4.76 9.97 8.20
CA PRO A 227 5.09 9.55 6.85
C PRO A 227 3.95 9.85 5.88
N MET A 228 4.27 10.46 4.74
CA MET A 228 3.32 10.73 3.66
C MET A 228 3.80 10.05 2.38
N LEU A 229 2.90 9.33 1.72
CA LEU A 229 3.17 8.60 0.48
C LEU A 229 2.21 9.04 -0.62
N VAL A 230 2.76 9.31 -1.81
CA VAL A 230 2.02 9.41 -3.07
C VAL A 230 2.33 8.15 -3.86
N LEU A 231 1.33 7.31 -4.10
CA LEU A 231 1.51 6.04 -4.80
C LEU A 231 0.38 5.75 -5.79
N GLY A 232 0.69 5.02 -6.85
CA GLY A 232 -0.26 4.63 -7.88
C GLY A 232 0.26 4.85 -9.30
N ASP A 233 -0.63 4.64 -10.28
CA ASP A 233 -0.41 4.92 -11.69
C ASP A 233 -0.40 6.43 -11.95
N LEU A 234 0.79 7.02 -11.98
CA LEU A 234 1.00 8.43 -12.27
C LEU A 234 1.00 8.73 -13.78
N ASN A 235 0.89 7.71 -14.65
CA ASN A 235 0.80 7.88 -16.10
C ASN A 235 1.82 8.89 -16.63
N ILE A 236 3.05 8.89 -16.10
CA ILE A 236 4.09 9.85 -16.46
C ILE A 236 4.57 9.51 -17.87
N VAL A 237 3.88 10.08 -18.85
CA VAL A 237 4.15 9.97 -20.28
C VAL A 237 4.30 11.38 -20.86
N GLY A 238 5.30 11.58 -21.70
CA GLY A 238 5.63 12.90 -22.23
C GLY A 238 6.57 13.67 -21.31
N SER A 239 6.07 14.69 -20.60
CA SER A 239 6.91 15.53 -19.75
C SER A 239 7.19 14.89 -18.40
N LEU A 240 8.39 15.14 -17.85
CA LEU A 240 8.73 14.81 -16.46
C LEU A 240 8.33 15.91 -15.47
N ALA A 241 7.80 17.05 -15.93
CA ALA A 241 7.43 18.16 -15.05
C ALA A 241 6.41 17.76 -13.95
N PRO A 242 5.36 16.97 -14.23
CA PRO A 242 4.45 16.52 -13.18
C PRO A 242 5.15 15.66 -12.13
N LEU A 243 6.06 14.77 -12.56
CA LEU A 243 6.86 13.95 -11.64
C LEU A 243 7.79 14.81 -10.78
N ASN A 244 8.53 15.73 -11.39
CA ASN A 244 9.44 16.65 -10.68
C ASN A 244 8.68 17.52 -9.67
N THR A 245 7.45 17.92 -9.99
CA THR A 245 6.57 18.64 -9.08
C THR A 245 6.23 17.79 -7.86
N VAL A 246 5.79 16.54 -8.06
CA VAL A 246 5.46 15.64 -6.93
C VAL A 246 6.71 15.34 -6.08
N LEU A 247 7.89 15.23 -6.69
CA LEU A 247 9.13 14.96 -5.97
C LEU A 247 9.66 16.18 -5.20
N CYS A 248 9.70 17.35 -5.82
CA CYS A 248 10.46 18.49 -5.30
C CYS A 248 9.61 19.71 -4.97
N GLY A 249 8.30 19.65 -5.21
CA GLY A 249 7.39 20.71 -4.81
C GLY A 249 7.42 21.97 -5.66
N ASP A 250 8.00 21.91 -6.86
CA ASP A 250 8.02 23.00 -7.86
C ASP A 250 6.64 23.11 -8.54
N ILE A 251 5.78 23.99 -8.02
CA ILE A 251 4.38 24.11 -8.46
C ILE A 251 4.34 24.97 -9.72
N SER A 252 3.76 24.44 -10.81
CA SER A 252 3.70 25.18 -12.07
C SER A 252 2.74 26.37 -12.05
N ASN A 253 1.61 26.24 -11.35
CA ASN A 253 0.59 27.28 -11.21
C ASN A 253 0.48 27.75 -9.76
N ASN A 254 1.45 28.57 -9.33
CA ASN A 254 1.45 29.12 -7.97
C ASN A 254 0.28 30.07 -7.68
N THR A 255 -0.37 30.61 -8.71
CA THR A 255 -1.55 31.48 -8.52
C THR A 255 -2.72 30.69 -7.96
N THR A 256 -2.93 29.45 -8.44
CA THR A 256 -4.00 28.58 -7.94
C THR A 256 -3.54 27.77 -6.74
N TYR A 257 -2.36 27.16 -6.80
CA TYR A 257 -1.91 26.14 -5.85
C TYR A 257 -0.95 26.66 -4.78
N GLY A 258 -0.64 27.96 -4.79
CA GLY A 258 0.24 28.61 -3.82
C GLY A 258 1.74 28.42 -4.11
N PRO A 259 2.63 28.88 -3.21
CA PRO A 259 4.07 28.83 -3.43
C PRO A 259 4.62 27.41 -3.48
N ASP A 260 5.78 27.24 -4.10
CA ASP A 260 6.52 25.98 -4.08
C ASP A 260 6.73 25.49 -2.66
N SER A 261 6.71 24.17 -2.50
CA SER A 261 6.82 23.55 -1.19
C SER A 261 7.35 22.13 -1.33
N PRO A 262 8.66 21.92 -1.18
CA PRO A 262 9.23 20.58 -1.13
C PRO A 262 8.42 19.68 -0.18
N PRO A 263 8.05 18.47 -0.61
CA PRO A 263 7.03 17.65 0.05
C PRO A 263 7.49 17.06 1.38
N ASP A 264 8.78 17.03 1.69
CA ASP A 264 9.30 16.46 2.93
C ASP A 264 9.23 17.42 4.13
N TRP A 265 9.35 16.87 5.34
CA TRP A 265 9.28 17.59 6.61
C TRP A 265 10.49 18.49 6.87
N ASP A 266 11.65 18.15 6.33
CA ASP A 266 12.88 18.95 6.43
C ASP A 266 13.04 19.94 5.27
N ALA A 267 11.97 20.14 4.48
CA ALA A 267 11.94 20.96 3.28
C ALA A 267 12.88 20.48 2.14
N SER A 268 13.19 19.18 2.11
CA SER A 268 13.83 18.54 0.96
C SER A 268 12.81 17.92 -0.02
N CYS A 269 13.31 17.44 -1.17
CA CYS A 269 12.49 16.64 -2.09
C CYS A 269 12.18 15.28 -1.46
N SER A 270 11.02 14.71 -1.78
CA SER A 270 10.70 13.32 -1.46
C SER A 270 11.50 12.35 -2.33
N THR A 271 11.60 11.11 -1.86
CA THR A 271 12.29 10.04 -2.59
C THR A 271 11.33 9.19 -3.41
N ASP A 272 11.68 8.93 -4.67
CA ASP A 272 11.08 7.89 -5.51
C ASP A 272 11.67 6.52 -5.14
N VAL A 273 10.82 5.55 -4.84
CA VAL A 273 11.24 4.18 -4.52
C VAL A 273 12.01 3.55 -5.68
N HIS A 274 11.60 3.73 -6.93
CA HIS A 274 12.25 3.18 -8.13
C HIS A 274 12.71 1.69 -8.00
N PRO A 275 11.78 0.73 -7.88
CA PRO A 275 12.12 -0.69 -7.73
C PRO A 275 12.53 -1.37 -9.05
N LEU A 276 13.25 -2.48 -8.92
CA LEU A 276 13.60 -3.39 -10.02
C LEU A 276 12.73 -4.65 -10.01
N HIS A 277 12.66 -5.34 -11.14
CA HIS A 277 11.91 -6.60 -11.28
C HIS A 277 12.49 -7.68 -10.38
N ASN A 278 11.68 -8.19 -9.44
CA ASN A 278 12.05 -9.32 -8.57
C ASN A 278 13.43 -9.18 -7.88
N LEU A 279 13.90 -7.95 -7.63
CA LEU A 279 15.23 -7.63 -7.09
C LEU A 279 16.42 -8.02 -8.00
N VAL A 280 16.19 -8.27 -9.28
CA VAL A 280 17.20 -8.75 -10.22
C VAL A 280 17.21 -7.97 -11.54
N GLY A 281 18.39 -7.89 -12.15
CA GLY A 281 18.58 -7.26 -13.46
C GLY A 281 18.30 -5.75 -13.46
N PRO A 282 18.27 -5.12 -14.65
CA PRO A 282 18.09 -3.67 -14.77
C PRO A 282 16.64 -3.24 -15.08
N ALA A 283 15.70 -4.17 -15.23
CA ALA A 283 14.34 -3.85 -15.65
C ALA A 283 13.53 -3.24 -14.49
N ASP A 284 12.84 -2.14 -14.78
CA ASP A 284 12.07 -1.33 -13.84
C ASP A 284 10.72 -0.86 -14.39
N TYR A 285 10.36 -1.29 -15.62
CA TYR A 285 9.08 -0.95 -16.21
C TYR A 285 7.95 -1.51 -15.35
N THR A 286 6.89 -0.75 -15.18
CA THR A 286 5.69 -1.18 -14.44
C THR A 286 4.53 -1.37 -15.39
N TRP A 287 4.64 -0.86 -16.62
CA TRP A 287 3.66 -1.02 -17.68
C TRP A 287 4.29 -1.62 -18.94
N ARG A 288 3.60 -2.58 -19.58
CA ARG A 288 4.02 -3.19 -20.85
C ARG A 288 2.85 -3.79 -21.62
N GLU A 289 2.85 -3.60 -22.93
CA GLU A 289 1.95 -4.31 -23.86
C GLU A 289 2.71 -4.54 -25.16
N ASP A 290 3.05 -5.80 -25.48
CA ASP A 290 3.90 -6.13 -26.63
C ASP A 290 3.26 -5.80 -27.98
N GLY A 291 1.92 -5.72 -28.03
CA GLY A 291 1.18 -5.29 -29.22
C GLY A 291 1.04 -3.77 -29.35
N SER A 292 1.55 -2.99 -28.39
CA SER A 292 1.38 -1.55 -28.33
C SER A 292 2.41 -0.80 -29.18
N GLY A 293 2.08 0.42 -29.61
CA GLY A 293 3.05 1.34 -30.21
C GLY A 293 3.95 2.07 -29.21
N PHE A 294 3.83 1.74 -27.92
CA PHE A 294 4.61 2.32 -26.82
C PHE A 294 5.58 1.28 -26.28
N ASP A 295 6.81 1.70 -26.03
CA ASP A 295 7.79 0.89 -25.31
C ASP A 295 7.31 0.62 -23.87
N PRO A 296 7.79 -0.45 -23.22
CA PRO A 296 7.58 -0.67 -21.80
C PRO A 296 8.00 0.58 -20.99
N GLY A 297 7.17 0.99 -20.05
CA GLY A 297 7.34 2.24 -19.32
C GLY A 297 7.15 2.07 -17.82
N ARG A 298 7.73 2.98 -17.03
CA ARG A 298 7.44 3.09 -15.60
C ARG A 298 6.35 4.13 -15.40
N LEU A 299 5.14 3.65 -15.16
CA LEU A 299 3.94 4.47 -14.97
C LEU A 299 3.47 4.49 -13.52
N ASP A 300 3.81 3.46 -12.75
CA ASP A 300 3.43 3.27 -11.36
C ASP A 300 4.58 3.69 -10.46
N TYR A 301 4.28 4.55 -9.48
CA TYR A 301 5.28 5.18 -8.63
C TYR A 301 4.91 5.01 -7.16
N ALA A 302 5.92 5.04 -6.30
CA ALA A 302 5.76 5.26 -4.88
C ALA A 302 6.77 6.30 -4.44
N ILE A 303 6.27 7.46 -4.02
CA ILE A 303 7.04 8.63 -3.62
C ILE A 303 6.74 8.90 -2.16
N TYR A 304 7.77 9.05 -1.33
CA TYR A 304 7.61 9.14 0.13
C TYR A 304 8.49 10.20 0.77
N THR A 305 8.03 10.71 1.91
CA THR A 305 8.82 11.56 2.80
C THR A 305 9.87 10.74 3.54
N ASP A 306 11.12 10.84 3.11
CA ASP A 306 12.22 9.98 3.54
C ASP A 306 12.83 10.38 4.88
N THR A 307 12.50 11.56 5.40
CA THR A 307 12.81 11.93 6.79
C THR A 307 12.04 11.06 7.79
N ALA A 308 10.84 10.59 7.41
CA ALA A 308 9.89 9.93 8.30
C ALA A 308 9.88 8.39 8.17
N ILE A 309 10.24 7.85 7.00
CA ILE A 309 10.24 6.41 6.73
C ILE A 309 11.25 6.07 5.64
N ASN A 310 11.75 4.83 5.58
CA ASN A 310 12.70 4.35 4.60
C ASN A 310 12.17 3.11 3.86
N ALA A 311 12.40 3.02 2.55
CA ALA A 311 12.10 1.81 1.77
C ALA A 311 13.24 0.77 1.91
N ALA A 312 13.10 -0.16 2.86
CA ALA A 312 14.11 -1.17 3.18
C ALA A 312 14.23 -2.26 2.12
N LYS A 313 13.11 -2.65 1.51
CA LYS A 313 13.08 -3.60 0.39
C LYS A 313 11.99 -3.20 -0.58
N LYS A 314 12.25 -3.35 -1.88
CA LYS A 314 11.39 -2.81 -2.94
C LYS A 314 11.55 -3.60 -4.23
N LEU A 315 10.45 -4.01 -4.85
CA LEU A 315 10.46 -4.73 -6.12
C LEU A 315 9.22 -4.43 -6.96
N VAL A 316 9.36 -4.57 -8.27
CA VAL A 316 8.24 -4.84 -9.18
C VAL A 316 8.09 -6.35 -9.24
N LEU A 317 6.95 -6.90 -8.85
CA LEU A 317 6.73 -8.35 -8.94
C LEU A 317 6.35 -8.72 -10.38
N ASN A 318 7.19 -9.53 -11.01
CA ASN A 318 6.98 -10.00 -12.39
C ASN A 318 7.03 -11.54 -12.44
N THR A 319 5.87 -12.19 -12.41
CA THR A 319 5.79 -13.66 -12.37
C THR A 319 6.28 -14.34 -13.65
N VAL A 320 6.37 -13.63 -14.77
CA VAL A 320 6.85 -14.19 -16.05
C VAL A 320 8.33 -14.54 -15.98
N THR A 321 9.09 -13.79 -15.18
CA THR A 321 10.54 -13.94 -15.03
C THR A 321 10.96 -14.78 -13.83
N MET A 322 10.01 -15.19 -12.99
CA MET A 322 10.28 -16.06 -11.85
C MET A 322 10.66 -17.47 -12.30
N THR A 323 11.57 -18.10 -11.57
CA THR A 323 11.89 -19.52 -11.73
C THR A 323 10.72 -20.39 -11.29
N THR A 324 10.65 -21.63 -11.80
CA THR A 324 9.63 -22.60 -11.37
C THR A 324 9.67 -22.86 -9.86
N SER A 325 10.85 -22.84 -9.23
CA SER A 325 10.99 -22.99 -7.78
C SER A 325 10.43 -21.81 -7.01
N GLU A 326 10.66 -20.58 -7.46
CA GLU A 326 10.12 -19.38 -6.80
C GLU A 326 8.59 -19.33 -6.95
N LEU A 327 8.07 -19.65 -8.14
CA LEU A 327 6.64 -19.75 -8.39
C LEU A 327 5.99 -20.77 -7.45
N ALA A 328 6.55 -21.98 -7.38
CA ALA A 328 6.05 -23.05 -6.51
C ALA A 328 6.10 -22.68 -5.03
N ALA A 329 7.21 -22.07 -4.57
CA ALA A 329 7.39 -21.67 -3.17
C ALA A 329 6.42 -20.55 -2.74
N ASN A 330 6.00 -19.68 -3.67
CA ASN A 330 5.06 -18.59 -3.40
C ASN A 330 3.61 -18.91 -3.78
N GLY A 331 3.32 -20.12 -4.28
CA GLY A 331 1.98 -20.47 -4.77
C GLY A 331 1.52 -19.66 -5.98
N LEU A 332 2.46 -19.15 -6.78
CA LEU A 332 2.22 -18.33 -7.96
C LEU A 332 2.31 -19.16 -9.25
N GLN A 333 1.74 -18.64 -10.33
CA GLN A 333 1.90 -19.15 -11.69
C GLN A 333 2.58 -18.10 -12.59
N GLN A 334 3.26 -18.58 -13.63
CA GLN A 334 4.14 -17.77 -14.48
C GLN A 334 3.46 -16.53 -15.10
N TYR A 335 2.14 -16.54 -15.30
CA TYR A 335 1.42 -15.46 -15.97
C TYR A 335 0.41 -14.75 -15.06
N ASP A 336 0.53 -14.88 -13.73
CA ASP A 336 -0.40 -14.25 -12.78
C ASP A 336 -0.47 -12.72 -12.91
N VAL A 337 0.60 -12.06 -13.34
CA VAL A 337 0.64 -10.59 -13.55
C VAL A 337 0.24 -10.15 -14.96
N VAL A 338 -0.17 -11.07 -15.84
CA VAL A 338 -0.42 -10.81 -17.27
C VAL A 338 -1.90 -10.88 -17.57
N LEU A 339 -2.46 -9.87 -18.27
CA LEU A 339 -3.84 -9.86 -18.77
C LEU A 339 -4.11 -10.99 -19.77
N SER A 340 -3.29 -11.11 -20.80
CA SER A 340 -3.39 -12.18 -21.81
C SER A 340 -2.01 -12.63 -22.29
N PRO A 341 -1.58 -13.87 -22.00
CA PRO A 341 -0.32 -14.38 -22.51
C PRO A 341 -0.40 -14.74 -24.01
N PRO A 342 0.72 -14.69 -24.74
CA PRO A 342 1.96 -14.04 -24.37
C PRO A 342 1.88 -12.52 -24.62
N GLY A 343 2.45 -11.70 -23.72
CA GLY A 343 2.77 -10.30 -24.03
C GLY A 343 1.77 -9.22 -23.62
N GLY A 344 0.54 -9.57 -23.21
CA GLY A 344 -0.44 -8.59 -22.73
C GLY A 344 -0.37 -8.35 -21.23
N TYR A 345 0.63 -7.60 -20.74
CA TYR A 345 0.85 -7.39 -19.30
C TYR A 345 -0.08 -6.31 -18.72
N ASP A 346 -0.16 -5.15 -19.38
CA ASP A 346 -0.69 -3.88 -18.85
C ASP A 346 0.16 -3.39 -17.69
N HIS A 347 -0.24 -3.52 -16.42
CA HIS A 347 0.53 -3.08 -15.26
C HIS A 347 1.13 -4.24 -14.43
N LEU A 348 2.18 -3.96 -13.67
CA LEU A 348 2.85 -4.87 -12.75
C LEU A 348 2.79 -4.35 -11.31
N PRO A 349 2.52 -5.21 -10.31
CA PRO A 349 2.40 -4.78 -8.93
C PRO A 349 3.74 -4.34 -8.34
N LEU A 350 3.73 -3.20 -7.63
CA LEU A 350 4.83 -2.77 -6.78
C LEU A 350 4.68 -3.42 -5.40
N VAL A 351 5.78 -3.88 -4.82
CA VAL A 351 5.84 -4.40 -3.44
C VAL A 351 6.98 -3.73 -2.70
N ILE A 352 6.65 -3.05 -1.62
CA ILE A 352 7.59 -2.18 -0.88
C ILE A 352 7.46 -2.48 0.60
N ASP A 353 8.58 -2.85 1.22
CA ASP A 353 8.71 -3.02 2.66
C ASP A 353 9.34 -1.75 3.22
N PHE A 354 8.53 -0.99 3.94
CA PHE A 354 8.96 0.21 4.63
C PHE A 354 9.42 -0.11 6.05
N ARG A 355 10.45 0.61 6.47
CA ARG A 355 10.99 0.60 7.82
C ARG A 355 11.10 2.02 8.32
N LEU A 356 10.82 2.22 9.60
CA LEU A 356 11.02 3.53 10.21
C LEU A 356 12.50 3.94 10.09
N THR A 357 12.73 5.20 9.74
CA THR A 357 14.08 5.81 9.70
C THR A 357 14.70 5.93 11.08
N VAL A 358 13.86 6.01 12.11
CA VAL A 358 14.25 5.80 13.50
C VAL A 358 13.98 4.33 13.81
N PRO A 359 14.99 3.55 14.27
CA PRO A 359 14.73 2.21 14.78
C PRO A 359 13.53 2.25 15.73
N VAL A 360 12.64 1.25 15.67
CA VAL A 360 11.69 1.05 16.78
C VAL A 360 12.53 1.06 18.05
N PRO A 361 12.34 2.03 18.96
CA PRO A 361 13.11 2.09 20.19
C PRO A 361 13.02 0.73 20.85
N ALA A 362 14.17 0.16 21.23
CA ALA A 362 14.17 -1.13 21.90
C ALA A 362 13.34 -1.03 23.19
N ASN A 363 12.81 -2.15 23.68
CA ASN A 363 12.15 -2.13 24.98
C ASN A 363 13.14 -1.57 26.02
N GLY A 364 12.72 -0.54 26.76
CA GLY A 364 13.58 0.23 27.66
C GLY A 364 14.17 1.51 27.09
N ASP A 365 14.11 1.76 25.79
CA ASP A 365 14.42 3.08 25.21
C ASP A 365 13.17 3.96 25.33
N VAL A 366 12.97 4.54 26.51
CA VAL A 366 11.80 5.36 26.86
C VAL A 366 12.06 6.85 26.69
N ASN A 367 13.32 7.25 26.48
CA ASN A 367 13.66 8.61 26.08
C ASN A 367 13.57 8.81 24.55
N LEU A 368 13.51 7.71 23.78
CA LEU A 368 13.37 7.63 22.32
C LEU A 368 14.61 8.13 21.56
N ASP A 369 15.81 7.94 22.11
CA ASP A 369 17.08 8.35 21.50
C ASP A 369 17.77 7.24 20.68
N ALA A 370 17.10 6.09 20.51
CA ALA A 370 17.56 4.88 19.83
C ALA A 370 18.62 4.07 20.59
N ALA A 371 18.83 4.33 21.89
CA ALA A 371 19.77 3.57 22.72
C ALA A 371 19.22 3.31 24.14
N VAL A 372 19.07 2.03 24.53
CA VAL A 372 18.74 1.67 25.91
C VAL A 372 19.96 1.90 26.81
N ASN A 373 19.97 3.01 27.56
CA ASN A 373 21.11 3.43 28.36
C ASN A 373 20.69 4.26 29.59
N GLY A 374 21.66 4.77 30.36
CA GLY A 374 21.38 5.54 31.58
C GLY A 374 20.48 6.77 31.38
N GLY A 375 20.39 7.31 30.16
CA GLY A 375 19.49 8.40 29.77
C GLY A 375 18.00 8.04 29.85
N ASP A 376 17.66 6.75 29.83
CA ASP A 376 16.28 6.27 29.93
C ASP A 376 15.74 6.27 31.37
N ILE A 377 16.63 6.23 32.36
CA ILE A 377 16.25 6.06 33.77
C ILE A 377 15.35 7.23 34.24
N ASP A 378 15.73 8.47 33.91
CA ASP A 378 14.94 9.65 34.31
C ASP A 378 13.54 9.62 33.67
N TRP A 379 13.46 9.22 32.41
CA TRP A 379 12.19 9.10 31.70
C TRP A 379 11.32 7.98 32.25
N PHE A 380 11.90 6.82 32.54
CA PHE A 380 11.19 5.69 33.13
C PHE A 380 10.63 6.05 34.52
N VAL A 381 11.43 6.72 35.35
CA VAL A 381 11.01 7.20 36.67
C VAL A 381 9.88 8.23 36.54
N ARG A 382 9.93 9.13 35.55
CA ARG A 382 8.83 10.08 35.28
C ARG A 382 7.55 9.37 34.86
N LEU A 383 7.63 8.35 34.01
CA LEU A 383 6.46 7.56 33.60
C LEU A 383 5.77 6.91 34.82
N ILE A 384 6.54 6.35 35.75
CA ILE A 384 6.02 5.77 37.00
C ILE A 384 5.45 6.85 37.94
N THR A 385 6.15 7.97 38.11
CA THR A 385 5.85 8.93 39.19
C THR A 385 4.84 10.02 38.82
N THR A 386 4.81 10.42 37.55
CA THR A 386 3.90 11.46 37.05
C THR A 386 2.76 10.91 36.19
N GLY A 387 2.79 9.60 35.89
CA GLY A 387 1.88 8.97 34.94
C GLY A 387 2.25 9.28 33.48
N PRO A 388 1.61 8.62 32.51
CA PRO A 388 1.95 8.80 31.11
C PRO A 388 1.71 10.26 30.69
N ALA A 389 2.75 10.92 30.19
CA ALA A 389 2.61 12.15 29.45
C ALA A 389 2.02 11.85 28.05
N ASN A 390 0.81 11.27 27.98
CA ASN A 390 0.05 10.98 26.75
C ASN A 390 0.87 10.44 25.56
N ASP A 391 1.93 9.67 25.79
CA ASP A 391 2.81 9.16 24.74
C ASP A 391 2.72 7.63 24.68
N PRO A 392 1.89 7.09 23.77
CA PRO A 392 1.68 5.64 23.62
C PRO A 392 2.95 4.86 23.31
N LEU A 393 3.93 5.48 22.63
CA LEU A 393 5.18 4.81 22.28
C LEU A 393 6.03 4.61 23.53
N ARG A 394 6.15 5.64 24.37
CA ARG A 394 6.89 5.52 25.64
C ARG A 394 6.25 4.50 26.59
N ILE A 395 4.92 4.44 26.62
CA ILE A 395 4.22 3.39 27.36
C ILE A 395 4.55 2.02 26.78
N ALA A 396 4.44 1.84 25.46
CA ALA A 396 4.74 0.56 24.81
C ALA A 396 6.19 0.10 25.01
N LYS A 397 7.15 1.02 25.19
CA LYS A 397 8.56 0.67 25.46
C LYS A 397 8.90 0.53 26.93
N GLY A 398 8.06 1.07 27.82
CA GLY A 398 8.20 0.99 29.26
C GLY A 398 7.32 -0.06 29.93
N ASP A 399 6.28 -0.58 29.28
CA ASP A 399 5.35 -1.59 29.82
C ASP A 399 5.91 -3.00 29.57
N PHE A 400 6.80 -3.43 30.48
CA PHE A 400 7.40 -4.76 30.45
C PHE A 400 6.47 -5.85 30.99
N SER A 401 5.43 -5.48 31.74
CA SER A 401 4.44 -6.38 32.31
C SER A 401 3.27 -6.67 31.36
N GLY A 402 3.07 -5.82 30.34
CA GLY A 402 2.01 -5.88 29.35
C GLY A 402 0.63 -5.48 29.91
N ASN A 403 0.58 -4.70 30.98
CA ASN A 403 -0.66 -4.34 31.67
C ASN A 403 -1.30 -3.03 31.15
N GLY A 404 -0.67 -2.38 30.17
CA GLY A 404 -1.09 -1.13 29.57
C GLY A 404 -0.65 0.13 30.32
N LEU A 405 0.16 -0.01 31.36
CA LEU A 405 0.71 1.07 32.19
C LEU A 405 2.22 0.87 32.35
N VAL A 406 2.92 1.95 32.73
CA VAL A 406 4.30 1.87 33.21
C VAL A 406 4.28 2.11 34.71
N ASP A 407 4.42 1.04 35.49
CA ASP A 407 4.31 1.02 36.94
C ASP A 407 5.42 0.19 37.62
N ALA A 408 5.23 -0.14 38.89
CA ALA A 408 6.22 -0.88 39.66
C ALA A 408 6.49 -2.30 39.12
N ALA A 409 5.54 -2.90 38.40
CA ALA A 409 5.68 -4.21 37.79
C ALA A 409 6.71 -4.22 36.65
N ASP A 410 6.96 -3.07 36.03
CA ASP A 410 7.84 -2.96 34.86
C ASP A 410 9.31 -2.76 35.22
N ILE A 411 9.59 -2.38 36.47
CA ILE A 411 10.94 -2.04 36.95
C ILE A 411 11.95 -3.15 36.66
N SER A 412 11.57 -4.41 36.93
CA SER A 412 12.50 -5.53 36.72
C SER A 412 12.83 -5.73 35.23
N GLY A 413 11.84 -5.57 34.35
CA GLY A 413 12.04 -5.72 32.91
C GLY A 413 12.89 -4.59 32.34
N PHE A 414 12.63 -3.36 32.79
CA PHE A 414 13.42 -2.18 32.42
C PHE A 414 14.88 -2.30 32.86
N VAL A 415 15.13 -2.75 34.09
CA VAL A 415 16.49 -2.98 34.57
C VAL A 415 17.20 -4.04 33.74
N SER A 416 16.56 -5.16 33.41
CA SER A 416 17.14 -6.18 32.52
C SER A 416 17.49 -5.63 31.14
N ALA A 417 16.61 -4.82 30.56
CA ALA A 417 16.86 -4.16 29.27
C ALA A 417 18.07 -3.21 29.32
N LEU A 418 18.20 -2.41 30.39
CA LEU A 418 19.32 -1.48 30.59
C LEU A 418 20.69 -2.17 30.68
N ILE A 419 20.74 -3.38 31.23
CA ILE A 419 21.98 -4.12 31.47
C ILE A 419 22.19 -5.27 30.49
N GLY A 420 21.30 -5.41 29.50
CA GLY A 420 21.40 -6.40 28.42
C GLY A 420 21.27 -7.86 28.89
N MET A 421 20.40 -8.13 29.87
CA MET A 421 20.19 -9.45 30.48
C MET A 421 18.88 -10.13 30.10
#